data_AF-A0A5C6VM24-F1
#
_entry.id   AF-A0A5C6VM24-F1
#
_cell.length_a   1.000
_cell.length_b   1.000
_cell.length_c   1.000
_cell.angle_alpha   90.00
_cell.angle_beta   90.00
_cell.angle_gamma   90.00
#
_symmetry.space_group_name_H-M   'P 1'
#
loop_
_entity.id
_entity.type
_entity.pdbx_description
1 polymer ?
#
loop_
_entity_poly.entity_id
_entity_poly.type
_entity_poly.pdbx_seq_one_letter_code
_entity_poly.pdbx_strand_id
1 'polypeptide(L)'
;MQRRTFIAAGAWLPATAAWRVPWLPPDGLRADLVLIDSTLRESAALADHAARMRLPVIDLGTAPHADIAALWYGTLAPRAARAEGRLTLIGVTRAADFFVLARLAQAPAARMPHARSLPQNGSVAFALTV
;
A
#
# COMPACT_ATOMS: atom_id res chain seq x y z
N MET A 1 -8.23 -4.79 34.49
CA MET A 1 -7.31 -4.52 33.36
C MET A 1 -8.12 -4.27 32.09
N GLN A 2 -8.15 -3.02 31.63
CA GLN A 2 -8.76 -2.59 30.37
C GLN A 2 -7.76 -2.79 29.22
N ARG A 3 -8.21 -3.36 28.09
CA ARG A 3 -7.36 -3.92 27.00
C ARG A 3 -7.18 -2.98 25.81
N ARG A 4 -7.20 -1.66 26.02
CA ARG A 4 -7.34 -0.67 24.92
C ARG A 4 -6.22 0.38 24.88
N THR A 5 -4.98 -0.06 25.06
CA THR A 5 -3.82 0.79 24.75
C THR A 5 -3.11 0.19 23.56
N PHE A 6 -3.68 0.41 22.37
CA PHE A 6 -2.95 0.19 21.13
C PHE A 6 -1.96 1.35 21.01
N ILE A 7 -0.67 1.06 21.13
CA ILE A 7 0.39 2.05 21.07
C ILE A 7 0.42 2.66 19.67
N ALA A 8 -0.08 3.89 19.58
CA ALA A 8 0.16 4.81 18.48
C ALA A 8 1.61 5.32 18.58
N ALA A 9 2.56 4.51 18.11
CA ALA A 9 3.95 4.93 17.93
C ALA A 9 4.42 4.61 16.51
N GLY A 10 3.74 5.24 15.55
CA GLY A 10 4.27 5.49 14.22
C GLY A 10 3.86 6.92 13.90
N ALA A 11 4.81 7.79 13.57
CA ALA A 11 4.52 9.21 13.32
C ALA A 11 3.54 9.34 12.15
N TRP A 12 2.28 9.66 12.45
CA TRP A 12 1.27 9.99 11.46
C TRP A 12 1.48 11.45 11.07
N LEU A 13 2.05 11.69 9.89
CA LEU A 13 2.13 13.03 9.32
C LEU A 13 0.70 13.49 8.99
N PRO A 14 0.22 14.61 9.56
CA PRO A 14 -1.09 15.14 9.22
C PRO A 14 -0.98 15.81 7.85
N ALA A 15 -1.78 15.38 6.88
CA ALA A 15 -1.92 16.09 5.62
C ALA A 15 -3.39 16.37 5.35
N THR A 16 -3.68 17.66 5.22
CA THR A 16 -4.99 18.30 5.09
C THR A 16 -5.68 17.91 3.79
N ALA A 17 -7.02 17.92 3.86
CA ALA A 17 -7.91 17.74 2.72
C ALA A 17 -7.67 18.79 1.64
N ALA A 18 -7.30 18.34 0.43
CA ALA A 18 -7.57 19.03 -0.81
C ALA A 18 -7.64 17.97 -1.91
N TRP A 19 -8.84 17.73 -2.41
CA TRP A 19 -9.08 16.80 -3.50
C TRP A 19 -8.32 17.24 -4.76
N ARG A 20 -7.42 16.35 -5.16
CA ARG A 20 -6.72 16.14 -6.44
C ARG A 20 -5.53 15.26 -6.05
N VAL A 21 -5.13 14.30 -6.89
CA VAL A 21 -3.93 13.47 -6.63
C VAL A 21 -2.76 14.16 -7.34
N PRO A 22 -2.09 15.19 -6.77
CA PRO A 22 -1.15 16.05 -7.48
C PRO A 22 0.28 15.48 -7.40
N TRP A 23 0.46 14.26 -6.87
CA TRP A 23 1.77 13.67 -6.54
C TRP A 23 2.11 12.41 -7.33
N LEU A 24 1.47 12.14 -8.47
CA LEU A 24 2.18 11.39 -9.52
C LEU A 24 3.24 12.36 -10.06
N PRO A 25 4.53 12.23 -9.72
CA PRO A 25 5.54 13.03 -10.42
C PRO A 25 5.46 12.68 -11.91
N PRO A 26 5.58 13.67 -12.82
CA PRO A 26 5.70 13.42 -14.25
C PRO A 26 6.90 12.50 -14.59
N ASP A 27 7.88 12.41 -13.69
CA ASP A 27 8.99 11.47 -13.76
C ASP A 27 8.81 10.26 -12.82
N GLY A 28 8.30 9.16 -13.37
CA GLY A 28 9.06 7.91 -13.31
C GLY A 28 8.88 6.94 -12.13
N LEU A 29 7.85 7.03 -11.28
CA LEU A 29 7.45 5.85 -10.48
C LEU A 29 6.69 4.87 -11.40
N ARG A 30 7.43 3.99 -12.10
CA ARG A 30 6.84 2.80 -12.72
C ARG A 30 6.39 1.87 -11.59
N ALA A 31 5.11 1.95 -11.23
CA ALA A 31 4.51 0.96 -10.37
C ALA A 31 4.55 -0.40 -11.09
N ASP A 32 5.02 -1.42 -10.39
CA ASP A 32 5.07 -2.78 -10.91
C ASP A 32 3.75 -3.51 -10.65
N LEU A 33 3.02 -3.07 -9.62
CA LEU A 33 1.79 -3.71 -9.14
C LEU A 33 0.90 -2.70 -8.43
N VAL A 34 -0.41 -2.89 -8.58
CA VAL A 34 -1.44 -2.12 -7.89
C VAL A 34 -2.12 -3.00 -6.84
N LEU A 35 -2.22 -2.50 -5.60
CA LEU A 35 -2.93 -3.16 -4.51
C LEU A 35 -4.17 -2.34 -4.13
N ILE A 36 -5.36 -2.91 -4.31
CA ILE A 36 -6.61 -2.25 -3.94
C ILE A 36 -7.35 -3.06 -2.89
N ASP A 37 -8.22 -2.40 -2.14
CA ASP A 37 -9.33 -3.02 -1.42
C ASP A 37 -10.62 -2.49 -2.04
N SER A 38 -11.30 -3.32 -2.85
CA SER A 38 -12.54 -2.93 -3.54
C SER A 38 -13.70 -2.61 -2.61
N THR A 39 -13.61 -2.93 -1.31
CA THR A 39 -14.58 -2.46 -0.31
C THR A 39 -14.45 -0.96 -0.02
N LEU A 40 -13.35 -0.32 -0.44
CA LEU A 40 -13.09 1.10 -0.30
C LEU A 40 -13.49 1.85 -1.57
N ARG A 41 -14.28 2.91 -1.42
CA ARG A 41 -14.78 3.72 -2.54
C ARG A 41 -13.65 4.35 -3.34
N GLU A 42 -12.57 4.71 -2.66
CA GLU A 42 -11.39 5.35 -3.24
C GLU A 42 -10.63 4.43 -4.22
N SER A 43 -10.84 3.11 -4.14
CA SER A 43 -10.17 2.12 -4.98
C SER A 43 -10.61 2.15 -6.45
N ALA A 44 -11.82 2.62 -6.76
CA ALA A 44 -12.35 2.62 -8.13
C ALA A 44 -11.50 3.47 -9.09
N ALA A 45 -11.12 4.68 -8.66
CA ALA A 45 -10.31 5.57 -9.49
C ALA A 45 -8.90 5.00 -9.75
N LEU A 46 -8.34 4.28 -8.77
CA LEU A 46 -7.04 3.62 -8.91
C LEU A 46 -7.14 2.38 -9.80
N ALA A 47 -8.22 1.60 -9.71
CA ALA A 47 -8.47 0.47 -10.59
C ALA A 47 -8.59 0.90 -12.06
N ASP A 48 -9.34 1.99 -12.33
CA ASP A 48 -9.44 2.56 -13.68
C ASP A 48 -8.08 3.03 -14.20
N HIS A 49 -7.27 3.64 -13.34
CA HIS A 49 -5.91 4.04 -13.68
C HIS A 49 -5.03 2.83 -14.01
N ALA A 50 -5.08 1.79 -13.19
CA ALA A 50 -4.34 0.54 -13.42
C ALA A 50 -4.72 -0.10 -14.76
N ALA A 51 -6.02 -0.13 -15.09
CA ALA A 51 -6.52 -0.65 -16.36
C ALA A 51 -5.98 0.15 -17.55
N ARG A 52 -5.99 1.49 -17.48
CA ARG A 52 -5.41 2.36 -18.53
C ARG A 52 -3.92 2.14 -18.70
N MET A 53 -3.20 1.93 -17.60
CA MET A 53 -1.75 1.72 -17.59
C MET A 53 -1.35 0.25 -17.80
N ARG A 54 -2.32 -0.67 -17.94
CA ARG A 54 -2.12 -2.13 -18.01
C ARG A 54 -1.28 -2.69 -16.87
N LEU A 55 -1.44 -2.13 -15.67
CA LEU A 55 -0.76 -2.60 -14.47
C LEU A 55 -1.50 -3.81 -13.88
N PRO A 56 -0.79 -4.84 -13.38
CA PRO A 56 -1.43 -5.92 -12.67
C PRO A 56 -2.07 -5.40 -11.37
N VAL A 57 -3.27 -5.89 -11.04
CA VAL A 57 -4.04 -5.48 -9.86
C VAL A 57 -4.24 -6.68 -8.95
N ILE A 58 -4.02 -6.50 -7.64
CA ILE A 58 -4.45 -7.42 -6.59
C ILE A 58 -5.52 -6.71 -5.77
N ASP A 59 -6.64 -7.39 -5.57
CA ASP A 59 -7.75 -6.88 -4.76
C ASP A 59 -7.87 -7.67 -3.45
N LEU A 60 -7.69 -6.97 -2.33
CA LEU A 60 -7.85 -7.49 -0.97
C LEU A 60 -9.32 -7.70 -0.60
N GLY A 61 -10.24 -6.97 -1.23
CA GLY A 61 -11.67 -7.00 -0.91
C GLY A 61 -12.38 -8.25 -1.43
N THR A 62 -11.85 -8.91 -2.47
CA THR A 62 -12.45 -10.08 -3.13
C THR A 62 -11.76 -11.39 -2.81
N ALA A 63 -10.55 -11.35 -2.23
CA ALA A 63 -9.82 -12.56 -1.88
C ALA A 63 -10.29 -13.11 -0.50
N PRO A 64 -10.83 -14.34 -0.44
CA PRO A 64 -11.30 -14.93 0.81
C PRO A 64 -10.10 -15.14 1.74
N HIS A 65 -10.18 -14.62 2.97
CA HIS A 65 -9.09 -14.63 3.96
C HIS A 65 -7.82 -13.86 3.55
N ALA A 66 -7.94 -12.81 2.75
CA ALA A 66 -6.81 -11.95 2.36
C ALA A 66 -6.27 -11.11 3.52
N ASP A 67 -5.59 -11.77 4.46
CA ASP A 67 -4.67 -11.10 5.36
C ASP A 67 -3.49 -10.56 4.52
N ILE A 68 -3.20 -9.28 4.71
CA ILE A 68 -2.09 -8.59 4.09
C ILE A 68 -0.74 -9.29 4.36
N ALA A 69 -0.59 -9.97 5.51
CA ALA A 69 0.59 -10.75 5.83
C ALA A 69 0.71 -12.00 4.95
N ALA A 70 -0.40 -12.71 4.72
CA ALA A 70 -0.42 -13.85 3.81
C ALA A 70 -0.11 -13.42 2.36
N LEU A 71 -0.68 -12.28 1.93
CA LEU A 71 -0.36 -11.69 0.62
C LEU A 71 1.14 -11.35 0.51
N TRP A 72 1.72 -10.76 1.57
CA TRP A 72 3.14 -10.43 1.61
C TRP A 72 4.02 -11.65 1.37
N TYR A 73 3.91 -12.67 2.23
CA TYR A 73 4.78 -13.84 2.16
C TYR A 73 4.49 -14.74 0.95
N GLY A 74 3.22 -14.88 0.55
CA GLY A 74 2.82 -15.74 -0.56
C GLY A 74 3.12 -15.14 -1.93
N THR A 75 3.08 -13.81 -2.06
CA THR A 75 3.11 -13.14 -3.37
C THR A 75 4.12 -12.00 -3.46
N LEU A 76 4.10 -11.03 -2.54
CA LEU A 76 4.86 -9.79 -2.69
C LEU A 76 6.35 -9.98 -2.41
N ALA A 77 6.73 -10.64 -1.32
CA ALA A 77 8.13 -10.89 -0.98
C ALA A 77 8.84 -11.76 -2.04
N PRO A 78 8.24 -12.87 -2.56
CA PRO A 78 8.84 -13.60 -3.67
C PRO A 78 8.96 -12.79 -4.97
N ARG A 79 8.10 -11.79 -5.20
CA ARG A 79 8.21 -10.89 -6.36
C ARG A 79 9.32 -9.87 -6.16
N ALA A 80 9.41 -9.26 -4.98
CA ALA A 80 10.50 -8.36 -4.64
C ALA A 80 11.87 -9.04 -4.77
N ALA A 81 12.00 -10.28 -4.30
CA ALA A 81 13.23 -11.06 -4.45
C ALA A 81 13.62 -11.33 -5.91
N ARG A 82 12.64 -11.59 -6.80
CA ARG A 82 12.89 -11.78 -8.24
C ARG A 82 13.23 -10.48 -8.97
N ALA A 83 12.69 -9.35 -8.49
CA ALA A 83 12.93 -8.03 -9.05
C ALA A 83 14.21 -7.39 -8.48
N GLU A 84 15.24 -8.20 -8.19
CA GLU A 84 16.52 -7.76 -7.62
C GLU A 84 16.38 -6.93 -6.32
N GLY A 85 15.32 -7.19 -5.54
CA GLY A 85 15.04 -6.45 -4.32
C GLY A 85 14.45 -5.06 -4.55
N ARG A 86 13.82 -4.83 -5.71
CA ARG A 86 13.06 -3.60 -5.98
C ARG A 86 11.66 -3.91 -6.51
N LEU A 87 10.65 -3.70 -5.67
CA LEU A 87 9.24 -3.80 -6.06
C LEU A 87 8.51 -2.51 -5.71
N THR A 88 7.93 -1.83 -6.69
CA THR A 88 7.15 -0.61 -6.50
C THR A 88 5.65 -0.91 -6.53
N LEU A 89 5.00 -0.72 -5.38
CA LEU A 89 3.57 -0.88 -5.18
C LEU A 89 2.90 0.49 -5.11
N ILE A 90 1.76 0.64 -5.78
CA ILE A 90 0.82 1.72 -5.49
C ILE A 90 -0.50 1.11 -5.03
N GLY A 91 -1.21 1.76 -4.12
CA GLY A 91 -2.40 1.13 -3.60
C GLY A 91 -3.34 2.01 -2.79
N VAL A 92 -4.53 1.47 -2.55
CA VAL A 92 -5.51 1.98 -1.60
C VAL A 92 -5.99 0.81 -0.77
N THR A 93 -5.70 0.84 0.53
CA THR A 93 -6.07 -0.23 1.47
C THR A 93 -6.58 0.37 2.78
N ARG A 94 -7.05 -0.46 3.71
CA ARG A 94 -7.34 0.01 5.07
C ARG A 94 -6.06 0.44 5.75
N ALA A 95 -6.17 1.35 6.70
CA ALA A 95 -5.01 1.86 7.45
C ALA A 95 -4.24 0.76 8.19
N ALA A 96 -4.95 -0.23 8.74
CA ALA A 96 -4.35 -1.37 9.41
C ALA A 96 -3.52 -2.24 8.45
N ASP A 97 -4.05 -2.50 7.25
CA ASP A 97 -3.36 -3.32 6.25
C ASP A 97 -2.10 -2.61 5.75
N PHE A 98 -2.18 -1.31 5.47
CA PHE A 98 -1.02 -0.53 5.07
C PHE A 98 0.06 -0.54 6.16
N PHE A 99 -0.32 -0.41 7.43
CA PHE A 99 0.63 -0.46 8.55
C PHE A 99 1.39 -1.79 8.58
N VAL A 100 0.68 -2.92 8.47
CA VAL A 100 1.32 -4.25 8.45
C VAL A 100 2.18 -4.41 7.20
N LEU A 101 1.70 -4.01 6.03
CA LEU A 101 2.46 -4.06 4.77
C LEU A 101 3.78 -3.28 4.87
N ALA A 102 3.71 -2.03 5.34
CA ALA A 102 4.89 -1.19 5.50
C ALA A 102 5.88 -1.79 6.50
N ARG A 103 5.39 -2.45 7.55
CA ARG A 103 6.24 -3.12 8.54
C ARG A 103 6.90 -4.38 7.98
N LEU A 104 6.19 -5.19 7.21
CA LEU A 104 6.72 -6.39 6.57
C LEU A 104 7.72 -6.06 5.47
N ALA A 105 7.53 -4.95 4.77
CA ALA A 105 8.45 -4.41 3.78
C ALA A 105 9.79 -3.92 4.39
N GLN A 106 9.80 -3.56 5.68
CA GLN A 106 11.02 -3.18 6.40
C GLN A 106 11.82 -4.43 6.78
N ALA A 107 12.63 -4.96 5.87
CA ALA A 107 13.58 -6.03 6.22
C ALA A 107 14.65 -5.47 7.20
N PRO A 108 15.08 -6.23 8.22
CA PRO A 108 16.00 -5.75 9.26
C PRO A 108 17.41 -5.36 8.76
N ALA A 109 17.77 -5.69 7.51
CA ALA A 109 19.03 -5.32 6.87
C ALA A 109 18.86 -4.62 5.50
N ALA A 110 17.61 -4.33 5.10
CA ALA A 110 17.34 -3.70 3.81
C ALA A 110 17.33 -2.17 3.92
N ARG A 111 17.57 -1.51 2.78
CA ARG A 111 17.38 -0.06 2.62
C ARG A 111 15.95 0.28 3.07
N MET A 112 15.77 1.35 3.83
CA MET A 112 14.44 1.75 4.31
C MET A 112 13.47 1.81 3.12
N PRO A 113 12.33 1.09 3.18
CA PRO A 113 11.36 1.15 2.11
C PRO A 113 10.85 2.58 1.99
N HIS A 114 10.80 3.08 0.76
CA HIS A 114 10.31 4.43 0.50
C HIS A 114 8.79 4.40 0.44
N ALA A 115 8.16 4.87 1.51
CA ALA A 115 6.71 4.89 1.64
C ALA A 115 6.18 6.33 1.67
N ARG A 116 5.18 6.61 0.84
CA ARG A 116 4.34 7.82 0.94
C ARG A 116 2.91 7.37 1.13
N SER A 117 2.19 7.98 2.07
CA SER A 117 0.82 7.58 2.39
C SER A 117 -0.04 8.78 2.73
N LEU A 118 -1.33 8.71 2.39
CA LEU A 118 -2.33 9.70 2.74
C LEU A 118 -3.54 9.01 3.37
N PRO A 119 -3.76 9.21 4.68
CA PRO A 119 -4.91 8.64 5.36
C PRO A 119 -6.20 9.36 4.93
N GLN A 120 -7.27 8.59 4.72
CA GLN A 120 -8.60 9.08 4.35
C GLN A 120 -9.65 8.21 5.03
N ASN A 121 -10.34 8.72 6.06
CA ASN A 121 -11.51 8.05 6.68
C ASN A 121 -11.39 6.52 6.83
N GLY A 122 -10.27 6.02 7.38
CA GLY A 122 -10.03 4.59 7.60
C GLY A 122 -9.32 3.84 6.45
N SER A 123 -9.18 4.45 5.29
CA SER A 123 -8.33 4.01 4.18
C SER A 123 -7.01 4.78 4.12
N VAL A 124 -6.06 4.25 3.36
CA VAL A 124 -4.76 4.85 3.08
C VAL A 124 -4.44 4.64 1.61
N ALA A 125 -4.25 5.74 0.88
CA ALA A 125 -3.64 5.71 -0.44
C ALA A 125 -2.12 5.78 -0.28
N PHE A 126 -1.36 4.94 -0.98
CA PHE A 126 0.08 4.87 -0.82
C PHE A 126 0.87 4.57 -2.11
N ALA A 127 2.15 4.89 -2.05
CA ALA A 127 3.20 4.34 -2.90
C ALA A 127 4.30 3.78 -2.00
N LEU A 128 4.70 2.53 -2.23
CA LEU A 128 5.67 1.79 -1.42
C LEU A 128 6.67 1.11 -2.35
N THR A 129 7.94 1.47 -2.24
CA THR A 129 9.03 0.72 -2.88
C THR A 129 9.76 -0.09 -1.82
N VAL A 130 9.82 -1.40 -2.02
CA VAL A 130 10.54 -2.35 -1.17
C VAL A 130 11.79 -2.87 -1.87
#